data_AF-A0AA38Y802-F1
#
_entry.id   AF-A0AA38Y802-F1
#
_cell.length_a   1.000
_cell.length_b   1.000
_cell.length_c   1.000
_cell.angle_alpha   90.00
_cell.angle_beta   90.00
_cell.angle_gamma   90.00
#
_symmetry.space_group_name_H-M   'P 1'
#
loop_
_entity.id
_entity.type
_entity.pdbx_description
1 polymer ?
#
loop_
_entity_poly.entity_id
_entity_poly.type
_entity_poly.pdbx_seq_one_letter_code
_entity_poly.pdbx_strand_id
1 'polypeptide(L)'
;MQVCRSSGSALPSDVLRAVFWHDLTGAGISGAPRRFSEVDFPSLFDAILDHTHQVRQELPFGFVSHEDVIHHDTLLCIKEIIGLQKMVAMNSIQPVAVDNIRASIVSRLVVLQQASENLGPVSECCRLAAYVVCHLCCKEARAHAYVPVSLSEKLAQVLHDTIRDEAWNLRHDLLLWLVFVGASASRYPGDALLAPNPQYQQIMEIILQLANTWVKRREGDLVLQIAKAGFMYSDDWIARRHSIPSWTELERTVSEATSSDKESQDR
;
A
#
# COMPACT_ATOMS: atom_id res chain seq x y z
N MET A 1 -0.82 10.75 30.29
CA MET A 1 -1.91 11.71 30.02
C MET A 1 -2.70 12.08 31.28
N GLN A 2 -3.21 11.12 32.06
CA GLN A 2 -4.02 11.41 33.25
C GLN A 2 -3.30 12.27 34.31
N VAL A 3 -2.00 12.04 34.53
CA VAL A 3 -1.16 12.87 35.42
C VAL A 3 -1.07 14.33 34.94
N CYS A 4 -0.81 14.56 33.65
CA CYS A 4 -0.73 15.91 33.07
C CYS A 4 -2.09 16.64 33.10
N ARG A 5 -3.18 15.91 32.84
CA ARG A 5 -4.55 16.44 32.96
C ARG A 5 -4.88 16.81 34.42
N SER A 6 -4.44 16.01 35.39
CA SER A 6 -4.64 16.30 36.82
C SER A 6 -3.76 17.44 37.36
N SER A 7 -2.64 17.75 36.71
CA SER A 7 -1.72 18.81 37.12
C SER A 7 -1.92 20.14 36.39
N GLY A 8 -2.91 20.24 35.50
CA GLY A 8 -3.22 21.47 34.74
C GLY A 8 -2.15 21.88 33.72
N SER A 9 -1.13 21.05 33.49
CA SER A 9 -0.06 21.33 32.54
C SER A 9 -0.38 20.69 31.18
N ALA A 10 -0.64 21.53 30.17
CA ALA A 10 -0.81 21.07 28.80
C ALA A 10 0.52 20.51 28.26
N LEU A 11 0.48 19.30 27.70
CA LEU A 11 1.63 18.75 27.00
C LEU A 11 1.88 19.54 25.71
N PRO A 12 3.14 19.77 25.31
CA PRO A 12 3.45 20.38 24.02
C PRO A 12 2.88 19.55 22.85
N SER A 13 2.51 20.23 21.76
CA SER A 13 1.92 19.58 20.56
C SER A 13 2.80 18.47 19.99
N ASP A 14 4.12 18.66 19.95
CA ASP A 14 5.07 17.66 19.45
C ASP A 14 5.08 16.38 20.30
N VAL A 15 4.90 16.51 21.62
CA VAL A 15 4.81 15.36 22.53
C VAL A 15 3.52 14.61 22.31
N LEU A 16 2.40 15.33 22.16
CA LEU A 16 1.11 14.72 21.83
C LEU A 16 1.16 13.98 20.50
N ARG A 17 1.79 14.57 19.47
CA ARG A 17 1.99 13.97 18.15
C ARG A 17 2.84 12.70 18.22
N ALA A 18 3.92 12.72 18.98
CA ALA A 18 4.77 11.55 19.17
C ALA A 18 4.03 10.40 19.89
N VAL A 19 3.24 10.72 20.92
CA VAL A 19 2.42 9.73 21.64
C VAL A 19 1.37 9.12 20.70
N PHE A 20 0.68 9.95 19.91
CA PHE A 20 -0.30 9.49 18.94
C PHE A 20 0.33 8.55 17.91
N TRP A 21 1.43 8.95 17.25
CA TRP A 21 2.10 8.12 16.26
C TRP A 21 2.65 6.83 16.85
N HIS A 22 3.12 6.85 18.10
CA HIS A 22 3.60 5.66 18.78
C HIS A 22 2.46 4.65 19.04
N ASP A 23 1.33 5.10 19.58
CA ASP A 23 0.14 4.26 19.80
C ASP A 23 -0.40 3.71 18.49
N LEU A 24 -0.54 4.58 17.48
CA LEU A 24 -1.05 4.23 16.16
C LEU A 24 -0.16 3.20 15.45
N THR A 25 1.16 3.40 15.50
CA THR A 25 2.14 2.48 14.91
C THR A 25 2.13 1.13 15.64
N GLY A 26 2.09 1.14 16.97
CA GLY A 26 2.00 -0.08 17.77
C GLY A 26 0.74 -0.89 17.46
N ALA A 27 -0.40 -0.23 17.30
CA ALA A 27 -1.62 -0.90 16.88
C ALA A 27 -1.53 -1.46 15.46
N GLY A 28 -1.06 -0.67 14.49
CA GLY A 28 -0.96 -1.09 13.09
C GLY A 28 0.04 -2.22 12.85
N ILE A 29 1.19 -2.21 13.53
CA ILE A 29 2.25 -3.22 13.34
C ILE A 29 2.07 -4.42 14.27
N SER A 30 1.69 -4.24 15.52
CA SER A 30 1.65 -5.34 16.48
C SER A 30 0.24 -5.85 16.78
N GLY A 31 -0.80 -5.23 16.21
CA GLY A 31 -2.19 -5.53 16.56
C GLY A 31 -2.53 -5.13 18.00
N ALA A 32 -1.71 -4.27 18.62
CA ALA A 32 -1.95 -3.80 19.98
C ALA A 32 -3.28 -3.03 20.03
N PRO A 33 -4.05 -3.14 21.12
CA PRO A 33 -5.27 -2.35 21.26
C PRO A 33 -4.92 -0.87 21.24
N ARG A 34 -5.58 -0.11 20.35
CA ARG A 34 -5.47 1.36 20.31
C ARG A 34 -5.87 1.92 21.66
N ARG A 35 -5.00 2.71 22.26
CA ARG A 35 -5.27 3.37 23.55
C ARG A 35 -5.79 4.79 23.36
N PHE A 36 -5.50 5.38 22.22
CA PHE A 36 -5.92 6.73 21.91
C PHE A 36 -6.59 6.83 20.54
N SER A 37 -7.51 7.77 20.45
CA SER A 37 -8.28 8.10 19.26
C SER A 37 -8.04 9.56 18.87
N GLU A 38 -8.55 9.96 17.72
CA GLU A 38 -8.44 11.33 17.20
C GLU A 38 -9.04 12.35 18.19
N VAL A 39 -10.10 11.97 18.90
CA VAL A 39 -10.74 12.84 19.91
C VAL A 39 -9.87 13.10 21.14
N ASP A 40 -8.84 12.28 21.37
CA ASP A 40 -7.88 12.50 22.46
C ASP A 40 -6.81 13.55 22.10
N PHE A 41 -6.71 13.89 20.81
CA PHE A 41 -5.74 14.83 20.27
C PHE A 41 -6.38 15.90 19.38
N PRO A 42 -7.36 16.67 19.90
CA PRO A 42 -8.07 17.69 19.14
C PRO A 42 -7.09 18.64 18.45
N SER A 43 -6.02 19.10 19.11
CA SER A 43 -5.02 19.98 18.48
C SER A 43 -4.28 19.42 17.26
N LEU A 44 -4.27 18.10 17.05
CA LEU A 44 -3.72 17.46 15.83
C LEU A 44 -4.74 17.41 14.70
N PHE A 45 -6.04 17.46 15.01
CA PHE A 45 -7.13 17.21 14.06
C PHE A 45 -8.13 18.39 13.93
N ASP A 46 -8.09 19.39 14.82
CA ASP A 46 -9.05 20.53 14.94
C ASP A 46 -8.76 21.68 13.98
N ALA A 47 -7.63 21.68 13.28
CA ALA A 47 -7.29 22.76 12.36
C ALA A 47 -7.40 22.28 10.90
N ILE A 48 -8.47 22.68 10.22
CA ILE A 48 -8.45 22.93 8.76
C ILE A 48 -8.37 21.66 7.88
N LEU A 49 -8.77 20.49 8.40
CA LEU A 49 -9.02 19.30 7.55
C LEU A 49 -10.49 19.08 7.23
N ASP A 50 -11.36 19.99 7.66
CA ASP A 50 -12.74 20.10 7.19
C ASP A 50 -12.76 20.50 5.70
N HIS A 51 -12.67 19.49 4.85
CA HIS A 51 -13.49 19.34 3.65
C HIS A 51 -13.12 20.17 2.39
N THR A 52 -12.07 21.01 2.39
CA THR A 52 -11.80 21.91 1.24
C THR A 52 -10.75 21.44 0.22
N HIS A 53 -10.18 20.24 0.34
CA HIS A 53 -9.35 19.66 -0.73
C HIS A 53 -9.96 18.36 -1.27
N GLN A 54 -11.27 18.35 -1.46
CA GLN A 54 -11.94 17.44 -2.39
C GLN A 54 -11.54 17.80 -3.83
N VAL A 55 -10.27 17.61 -4.21
CA VAL A 55 -10.07 17.18 -5.58
C VAL A 55 -10.77 15.83 -5.63
N ARG A 56 -11.89 15.74 -6.35
CA ARG A 56 -12.54 14.46 -6.65
C ARG A 56 -11.51 13.65 -7.43
N GLN A 57 -10.66 12.93 -6.71
CA GLN A 57 -9.73 12.01 -7.30
C GLN A 57 -10.54 10.80 -7.71
N GLU A 58 -10.54 10.54 -9.00
CA GLU A 58 -11.08 9.30 -9.52
C GLU A 58 -10.20 8.16 -9.02
N LEU A 59 -10.86 7.05 -8.71
CA LEU A 59 -10.16 5.84 -8.33
C LEU A 59 -9.45 5.31 -9.60
N PRO A 60 -8.16 4.95 -9.54
CA PRO A 60 -7.48 4.32 -10.66
C PRO A 60 -8.24 3.09 -11.16
N PHE A 61 -8.30 2.91 -12.47
CA PHE A 61 -9.17 1.91 -13.11
C PHE A 61 -8.88 0.46 -12.68
N GLY A 62 -7.65 0.16 -12.24
CA GLY A 62 -7.31 -1.15 -11.68
C GLY A 62 -8.10 -1.41 -10.41
N PHE A 63 -8.19 -0.44 -9.49
CA PHE A 63 -9.02 -0.61 -8.30
C PHE A 63 -10.52 -0.62 -8.63
N VAL A 64 -10.97 0.17 -9.62
CA VAL A 64 -12.37 0.14 -10.09
C VAL A 64 -12.77 -1.28 -10.55
N SER A 65 -11.84 -2.03 -11.13
CA SER A 65 -12.07 -3.39 -11.62
C SER A 65 -12.21 -4.43 -10.50
N HIS A 66 -11.87 -4.07 -9.25
CA HIS A 66 -11.85 -4.99 -8.09
C HIS A 66 -12.60 -4.42 -6.87
N GLU A 67 -13.53 -3.48 -7.07
CA GLU A 67 -14.28 -2.85 -5.97
C GLU A 67 -15.13 -3.85 -5.16
N ASP A 68 -15.49 -5.00 -5.76
CA ASP A 68 -16.28 -6.06 -5.13
C ASP A 68 -15.53 -6.80 -4.01
N VAL A 69 -14.19 -6.77 -4.03
CA VAL A 69 -13.33 -7.51 -3.08
C VAL A 69 -12.48 -6.62 -2.19
N ILE A 70 -12.59 -5.29 -2.32
CA ILE A 70 -11.87 -4.33 -1.50
C ILE A 70 -12.87 -3.61 -0.61
N HIS A 71 -12.61 -3.60 0.71
CA HIS A 71 -13.47 -2.88 1.64
C HIS A 71 -13.66 -1.41 1.21
N HIS A 72 -14.90 -0.93 1.20
CA HIS A 72 -15.26 0.40 0.67
C HIS A 72 -14.43 1.53 1.29
N ASP A 73 -14.28 1.54 2.62
CA ASP A 73 -13.49 2.58 3.30
C ASP A 73 -12.00 2.53 2.97
N THR A 74 -11.47 1.35 2.59
CA THR A 74 -10.09 1.24 2.07
C THR A 74 -9.97 1.96 0.73
N LEU A 75 -10.98 1.85 -0.15
CA LEU A 75 -11.02 2.60 -1.41
C LEU A 75 -11.10 4.12 -1.19
N LEU A 76 -11.82 4.57 -0.15
CA LEU A 76 -11.84 5.99 0.24
C LEU A 76 -10.46 6.45 0.70
N CYS A 77 -9.77 5.67 1.54
CA CYS A 77 -8.39 5.94 1.93
C CYS A 77 -7.45 6.00 0.71
N ILE A 78 -7.59 5.09 -0.26
CA ILE A 78 -6.79 5.09 -1.50
C ILE A 78 -6.97 6.41 -2.28
N LYS A 79 -8.20 6.88 -2.46
CA LYS A 79 -8.47 8.17 -3.13
C LYS A 79 -7.78 9.34 -2.42
N GLU A 80 -7.84 9.36 -1.10
CA GLU A 80 -7.18 10.39 -0.29
C GLU A 80 -5.65 10.31 -0.35
N ILE A 81 -5.08 9.10 -0.36
CA ILE A 81 -3.64 8.88 -0.56
C ILE A 81 -3.17 9.45 -1.89
N ILE A 82 -3.90 9.19 -2.98
CA ILE A 82 -3.58 9.74 -4.31
C ILE A 82 -3.64 11.26 -4.30
N GLY A 83 -4.68 11.83 -3.68
CA GLY A 83 -4.81 13.28 -3.50
C GLY A 83 -3.62 13.86 -2.74
N LEU A 84 -3.22 13.21 -1.65
CA LEU A 84 -2.06 13.59 -0.85
C LEU A 84 -0.75 13.53 -1.66
N GLN A 85 -0.49 12.43 -2.37
CA GLN A 85 0.71 12.29 -3.22
C GLN A 85 0.81 13.42 -4.24
N LYS A 86 -0.31 13.78 -4.88
CA LYS A 86 -0.36 14.90 -5.82
C LYS A 86 -0.03 16.23 -5.14
N MET A 87 -0.62 16.49 -3.97
CA MET A 87 -0.35 17.73 -3.23
C MET A 87 1.12 17.85 -2.80
N VAL A 88 1.71 16.75 -2.34
CA VAL A 88 3.13 16.67 -1.97
C VAL A 88 4.03 16.87 -3.19
N ALA A 89 3.74 16.21 -4.32
CA ALA A 89 4.52 16.35 -5.56
C ALA A 89 4.50 17.80 -6.11
N MET A 90 3.37 18.51 -5.95
CA MET A 90 3.23 19.92 -6.34
C MET A 90 3.81 20.90 -5.30
N ASN A 91 4.34 20.41 -4.16
CA ASN A 91 4.78 21.22 -3.02
C ASN A 91 3.71 22.24 -2.57
N SER A 92 2.44 21.83 -2.62
CA SER A 92 1.26 22.70 -2.45
C SER A 92 0.66 22.65 -1.05
N ILE A 93 1.28 21.90 -0.14
CA ILE A 93 0.76 21.64 1.21
C ILE A 93 1.92 21.70 2.22
N GLN A 94 1.64 22.23 3.40
CA GLN A 94 2.62 22.35 4.48
C GLN A 94 2.93 20.97 5.09
N PRO A 95 4.18 20.68 5.52
CA PRO A 95 4.56 19.38 6.08
C PRO A 95 3.69 18.93 7.28
N VAL A 96 3.29 19.86 8.14
CA VAL A 96 2.40 19.58 9.29
C VAL A 96 1.02 19.09 8.81
N ALA A 97 0.48 19.68 7.75
CA ALA A 97 -0.81 19.27 7.20
C ALA A 97 -0.71 17.88 6.51
N VAL A 98 0.42 17.58 5.86
CA VAL A 98 0.71 16.25 5.32
C VAL A 98 0.69 15.19 6.42
N ASP A 99 1.33 15.47 7.56
CA ASP A 99 1.35 14.57 8.70
C ASP A 99 -0.05 14.33 9.28
N ASN A 100 -0.86 15.38 9.42
CA ASN A 100 -2.23 15.27 9.94
C ASN A 100 -3.14 14.45 9.00
N ILE A 101 -3.04 14.66 7.68
CA ILE A 101 -3.78 13.85 6.69
C ILE A 101 -3.36 12.39 6.80
N ARG A 102 -2.05 12.12 6.87
CA ARG A 102 -1.53 10.75 7.02
C ARG A 102 -2.01 10.12 8.31
N ALA A 103 -1.95 10.83 9.43
CA ALA A 103 -2.45 10.37 10.72
C ALA A 103 -3.92 9.95 10.64
N SER A 104 -4.76 10.76 9.99
CA SER A 104 -6.18 10.45 9.76
C SER A 104 -6.40 9.23 8.87
N ILE A 105 -5.73 9.15 7.71
CA ILE A 105 -5.83 8.00 6.80
C ILE A 105 -5.36 6.72 7.49
N VAL A 106 -4.18 6.75 8.11
CA VAL A 106 -3.59 5.60 8.79
C VAL A 106 -4.45 5.13 9.95
N SER A 107 -4.99 6.05 10.74
CA SER A 107 -5.87 5.68 11.85
C SER A 107 -7.08 4.90 11.39
N ARG A 108 -7.74 5.34 10.30
CA ARG A 108 -8.84 4.59 9.68
C ARG A 108 -8.39 3.24 9.13
N LEU A 109 -7.26 3.18 8.43
CA LEU A 109 -6.73 1.90 7.93
C LEU A 109 -6.44 0.91 9.07
N VAL A 110 -6.02 1.37 10.25
CA VAL A 110 -5.82 0.50 11.43
C VAL A 110 -7.17 -0.01 11.97
N VAL A 111 -8.18 0.85 12.06
CA VAL A 111 -9.54 0.45 12.51
C VAL A 111 -10.18 -0.56 11.56
N LEU A 112 -9.90 -0.47 10.25
CA LEU A 112 -10.46 -1.33 9.21
C LEU A 112 -9.88 -2.75 9.18
N GLN A 113 -8.91 -3.10 10.04
CA GLN A 113 -8.24 -4.41 10.01
C GLN A 113 -9.24 -5.56 10.09
N GLN A 114 -10.04 -5.64 11.15
CA GLN A 114 -10.97 -6.75 11.34
C GLN A 114 -12.00 -6.85 10.21
N ALA A 115 -12.50 -5.71 9.72
CA ALA A 115 -13.48 -5.69 8.62
C ALA A 115 -12.86 -6.17 7.30
N SER A 116 -11.59 -5.84 7.05
CA SER A 116 -10.86 -6.28 5.85
C SER A 116 -10.51 -7.77 5.92
N GLU A 117 -10.03 -8.25 7.07
CA GLU A 117 -9.79 -9.68 7.31
C GLU A 117 -11.06 -10.52 7.13
N ASN A 118 -12.21 -10.02 7.62
CA ASN A 118 -13.50 -10.70 7.46
C ASN A 118 -14.00 -10.73 6.01
N LEU A 119 -13.68 -9.72 5.21
CA LEU A 119 -14.05 -9.67 3.80
C LEU A 119 -13.20 -10.65 2.97
N GLY A 120 -11.93 -10.81 3.35
CA GLY A 120 -11.04 -11.82 2.79
C GLY A 120 -9.61 -11.33 2.56
N PRO A 121 -8.70 -12.23 2.12
CA PRO A 121 -7.28 -11.93 2.03
C PRO A 121 -6.96 -10.81 1.02
N VAL A 122 -7.74 -10.70 -0.06
CA VAL A 122 -7.57 -9.63 -1.06
C VAL A 122 -7.80 -8.26 -0.41
N SER A 123 -8.86 -8.11 0.38
CA SER A 123 -9.17 -6.85 1.06
C SER A 123 -8.12 -6.49 2.09
N GLU A 124 -7.67 -7.46 2.89
CA GLU A 124 -6.63 -7.24 3.91
C GLU A 124 -5.29 -6.84 3.27
N CYS A 125 -4.88 -7.54 2.21
CA CYS A 125 -3.69 -7.18 1.44
C CYS A 125 -3.80 -5.75 0.87
N CYS A 126 -4.96 -5.36 0.33
CA CYS A 126 -5.17 -4.01 -0.19
C CYS A 126 -5.08 -2.94 0.92
N ARG A 127 -5.62 -3.23 2.10
CA ARG A 127 -5.51 -2.35 3.27
C ARG A 127 -4.05 -2.17 3.71
N LEU A 128 -3.30 -3.27 3.81
CA LEU A 128 -1.87 -3.24 4.14
C LEU A 128 -1.06 -2.47 3.09
N ALA A 129 -1.29 -2.71 1.80
CA ALA A 129 -0.62 -2.02 0.71
C ALA A 129 -0.94 -0.51 0.70
N ALA A 130 -2.21 -0.13 0.91
CA ALA A 130 -2.59 1.27 1.07
C ALA A 130 -1.89 1.93 2.26
N TYR A 131 -1.77 1.20 3.37
CA TYR A 131 -1.06 1.68 4.55
C TYR A 131 0.44 1.91 4.25
N VAL A 132 1.09 0.96 3.60
CA VAL A 132 2.48 1.10 3.13
C VAL A 132 2.66 2.34 2.26
N VAL A 133 1.83 2.51 1.23
CA VAL A 133 1.92 3.65 0.30
C VAL A 133 1.70 4.97 1.05
N CYS A 134 0.71 5.05 1.93
CA CYS A 134 0.43 6.25 2.75
C CYS A 134 1.66 6.67 3.59
N HIS A 135 2.37 5.70 4.18
CA HIS A 135 3.59 5.98 4.93
C HIS A 135 4.72 6.53 4.06
N LEU A 136 4.81 6.09 2.81
CA LEU A 136 5.87 6.47 1.88
C LEU A 136 5.56 7.69 1.02
N CYS A 137 4.38 8.30 1.20
CA CYS A 137 3.93 9.48 0.45
C CYS A 137 4.79 10.73 0.65
N CYS A 138 5.60 10.83 1.71
CA CYS A 138 6.42 12.00 1.97
C CYS A 138 7.85 11.62 2.40
N LYS A 139 8.83 12.43 1.97
CA LYS A 139 10.27 12.15 2.16
C LYS A 139 10.68 12.10 3.64
N GLU A 140 10.13 12.97 4.49
CA GLU A 140 10.46 12.96 5.93
C GLU A 140 10.04 11.64 6.59
N ALA A 141 8.91 11.07 6.18
CA ALA A 141 8.41 9.80 6.71
C ALA A 141 9.26 8.59 6.28
N ARG A 142 9.97 8.69 5.15
CA ARG A 142 10.88 7.64 4.67
C ARG A 142 12.07 7.44 5.60
N ALA A 143 12.40 8.41 6.46
CA ALA A 143 13.45 8.27 7.47
C ALA A 143 13.09 7.24 8.57
N HIS A 144 11.82 6.84 8.69
CA HIS A 144 11.32 5.86 9.65
C HIS A 144 10.87 4.57 8.96
N ALA A 145 11.72 4.01 8.13
CA ALA A 145 11.38 2.90 7.24
C ALA A 145 11.05 1.57 7.92
N TYR A 146 11.15 1.48 9.24
CA TYR A 146 10.69 0.33 10.00
C TYR A 146 9.20 0.04 9.75
N VAL A 147 8.33 1.07 9.72
CA VAL A 147 6.89 0.84 9.58
C VAL A 147 6.51 0.24 8.21
N PRO A 148 6.93 0.80 7.07
CA PRO A 148 6.71 0.17 5.76
C PRO A 148 7.29 -1.24 5.64
N VAL A 149 8.47 -1.49 6.22
CA VAL A 149 9.10 -2.83 6.20
C VAL A 149 8.25 -3.84 6.97
N SER A 150 7.85 -3.55 8.21
CA SER A 150 7.02 -4.48 9.00
C SER A 150 5.63 -4.70 8.37
N LEU A 151 5.04 -3.67 7.77
CA LEU A 151 3.79 -3.84 7.01
C LEU A 151 4.00 -4.70 5.76
N SER A 152 5.14 -4.56 5.08
CA SER A 152 5.48 -5.41 3.93
C SER A 152 5.70 -6.87 4.32
N GLU A 153 6.23 -7.15 5.51
CA GLU A 153 6.38 -8.51 6.04
C GLU A 153 5.01 -9.14 6.32
N LYS A 154 4.09 -8.39 6.93
CA LYS A 154 2.70 -8.83 7.10
C LYS A 154 2.03 -9.13 5.76
N LEU A 155 2.19 -8.22 4.79
CA LEU A 155 1.65 -8.40 3.45
C LEU A 155 2.23 -9.65 2.78
N ALA A 156 3.54 -9.88 2.91
CA ALA A 156 4.19 -11.07 2.38
C ALA A 156 3.63 -12.34 3.04
N GLN A 157 3.38 -12.33 4.35
CA GLN A 157 2.79 -13.46 5.06
C GLN A 157 1.39 -13.80 4.52
N VAL A 158 0.48 -12.81 4.46
CA VAL A 158 -0.88 -13.03 3.97
C VAL A 158 -0.89 -13.48 2.51
N LEU A 159 -0.04 -12.87 1.66
CA LEU A 159 0.12 -13.28 0.27
C LEU A 159 0.64 -14.71 0.18
N HIS A 160 1.71 -15.04 0.90
CA HIS A 160 2.29 -16.39 0.84
C HIS A 160 1.28 -17.46 1.23
N ASP A 161 0.51 -17.22 2.29
CA ASP A 161 -0.48 -18.17 2.80
C ASP A 161 -1.66 -18.37 1.85
N THR A 162 -2.03 -17.33 1.09
CA THR A 162 -3.28 -17.32 0.32
C THR A 162 -3.11 -17.29 -1.19
N ILE A 163 -1.90 -17.12 -1.74
CA ILE A 163 -1.67 -16.91 -3.18
C ILE A 163 -2.20 -18.05 -4.08
N ARG A 164 -2.41 -19.24 -3.52
CA ARG A 164 -2.96 -20.41 -4.22
C ARG A 164 -4.47 -20.55 -4.05
N ASP A 165 -5.11 -19.69 -3.25
CA ASP A 165 -6.54 -19.70 -3.00
C ASP A 165 -7.32 -19.14 -4.18
N GLU A 166 -8.57 -19.58 -4.30
CA GLU A 166 -9.48 -19.13 -5.36
C GLU A 166 -9.77 -17.62 -5.30
N ALA A 167 -9.50 -16.97 -4.17
CA ALA A 167 -9.66 -15.53 -3.99
C ALA A 167 -8.87 -14.71 -5.04
N TRP A 168 -7.73 -15.24 -5.51
CA TRP A 168 -6.86 -14.58 -6.50
C TRP A 168 -7.21 -14.88 -7.95
N ASN A 169 -8.16 -15.80 -8.19
CA ASN A 169 -8.61 -16.11 -9.54
C ASN A 169 -9.11 -14.84 -10.23
N LEU A 170 -8.60 -14.57 -11.44
CA LEU A 170 -8.95 -13.40 -12.27
C LEU A 170 -8.49 -12.04 -11.71
N ARG A 171 -7.71 -12.01 -10.62
CA ARG A 171 -7.22 -10.78 -9.97
C ARG A 171 -5.71 -10.65 -10.04
N HIS A 172 -5.15 -11.09 -11.17
CA HIS A 172 -3.71 -11.22 -11.37
C HIS A 172 -2.99 -9.87 -11.37
N ASP A 173 -3.62 -8.85 -11.95
CA ASP A 173 -3.15 -7.46 -11.97
C ASP A 173 -3.08 -6.86 -10.55
N LEU A 174 -4.12 -7.09 -9.73
CA LEU A 174 -4.16 -6.66 -8.34
C LEU A 174 -3.11 -7.41 -7.50
N LEU A 175 -2.97 -8.72 -7.71
CA LEU A 175 -1.93 -9.53 -7.07
C LEU A 175 -0.53 -9.00 -7.40
N LEU A 176 -0.27 -8.67 -8.67
CA LEU A 176 0.99 -8.05 -9.08
C LEU A 176 1.20 -6.69 -8.42
N TRP A 177 0.16 -5.85 -8.33
CA TRP A 177 0.25 -4.58 -7.60
C TRP A 177 0.66 -4.78 -6.13
N LEU A 178 0.03 -5.73 -5.43
CA LEU A 178 0.32 -6.02 -4.03
C LEU A 178 1.77 -6.48 -3.83
N VAL A 179 2.23 -7.42 -4.65
CA VAL A 179 3.62 -7.88 -4.62
C VAL A 179 4.59 -6.75 -4.95
N PHE A 180 4.23 -5.88 -5.89
CA PHE A 180 5.03 -4.71 -6.24
C PHE A 180 5.21 -3.77 -5.05
N VAL A 181 4.11 -3.38 -4.42
CA VAL A 181 4.12 -2.48 -3.25
C VAL A 181 4.93 -3.10 -2.12
N GLY A 182 4.66 -4.38 -1.83
CA GLY A 182 5.33 -5.13 -0.78
C GLY A 182 6.84 -5.27 -0.98
N ALA A 183 7.27 -5.79 -2.13
CA ALA A 183 8.69 -5.98 -2.44
C ALA A 183 9.46 -4.66 -2.54
N SER A 184 8.80 -3.57 -2.96
CA SER A 184 9.40 -2.24 -2.99
C SER A 184 9.59 -1.66 -1.59
N ALA A 185 8.62 -1.89 -0.69
CA ALA A 185 8.63 -1.41 0.69
C ALA A 185 9.45 -2.29 1.65
N SER A 186 9.73 -3.54 1.28
CA SER A 186 10.59 -4.43 2.07
C SER A 186 12.06 -3.99 2.11
N ARG A 187 12.38 -2.85 1.48
CA ARG A 187 13.72 -2.29 1.44
C ARG A 187 13.81 -1.08 2.35
N TYR A 188 14.87 -1.04 3.12
CA TYR A 188 15.21 0.13 3.89
C TYR A 188 15.75 1.24 2.94
N PRO A 189 15.16 2.45 2.90
CA PRO A 189 15.68 3.59 2.17
C PRO A 189 17.02 4.00 2.79
N GLY A 190 18.08 3.78 2.02
CA GLY A 190 19.47 4.05 2.44
C GLY A 190 20.42 2.93 2.07
N ASP A 191 19.92 1.72 1.84
CA ASP A 191 20.75 0.59 1.44
C ASP A 191 20.17 -0.14 0.22
N ALA A 192 20.51 0.36 -0.97
CA ALA A 192 20.11 -0.23 -2.23
C ALA A 192 20.71 -1.63 -2.47
N LEU A 193 21.63 -2.09 -1.60
CA LEU A 193 22.29 -3.39 -1.68
C LEU A 193 21.57 -4.46 -0.84
N LEU A 194 20.65 -4.08 0.04
CA LEU A 194 19.92 -5.05 0.86
C LEU A 194 18.91 -5.80 -0.02
N ALA A 195 19.04 -7.13 -0.03
CA ALA A 195 18.10 -7.99 -0.74
C ALA A 195 16.68 -7.78 -0.19
N PRO A 196 15.65 -7.74 -1.06
CA PRO A 196 14.26 -7.71 -0.59
C PRO A 196 13.97 -8.93 0.29
N ASN A 197 12.91 -8.84 1.09
CA ASN A 197 12.50 -9.96 1.96
C ASN A 197 12.39 -11.25 1.09
N PRO A 198 13.06 -12.35 1.46
CA PRO A 198 13.12 -13.58 0.68
C PRO A 198 11.73 -14.18 0.41
N GLN A 199 10.73 -13.89 1.24
CA GLN A 199 9.34 -14.29 0.97
C GLN A 199 8.82 -13.73 -0.36
N TYR A 200 9.19 -12.50 -0.74
CA TYR A 200 8.77 -11.95 -2.04
C TYR A 200 9.43 -12.66 -3.22
N GLN A 201 10.62 -13.24 -3.04
CA GLN A 201 11.21 -14.10 -4.07
C GLN A 201 10.38 -15.38 -4.22
N GLN A 202 10.02 -16.05 -3.13
CA GLN A 202 9.18 -17.26 -3.16
C GLN A 202 7.80 -16.98 -3.76
N ILE A 203 7.17 -15.87 -3.37
CA ILE A 203 5.90 -15.40 -3.96
C ILE A 203 6.04 -15.19 -5.47
N MET A 204 7.12 -14.55 -5.92
CA MET A 204 7.37 -14.33 -7.35
C MET A 204 7.61 -15.62 -8.12
N GLU A 205 8.28 -16.62 -7.53
CA GLU A 205 8.44 -17.95 -8.12
C GLU A 205 7.07 -18.64 -8.33
N ILE A 206 6.14 -18.50 -7.37
CA ILE A 206 4.76 -18.98 -7.53
C ILE A 206 4.03 -18.21 -8.64
N ILE A 207 4.19 -16.89 -8.69
CA ILE A 207 3.58 -16.05 -9.74
C ILE A 207 4.10 -16.44 -11.12
N LEU A 208 5.39 -16.72 -11.29
CA LEU A 208 5.94 -17.19 -12.55
C LEU A 208 5.32 -18.52 -12.99
N GLN A 209 5.07 -19.44 -12.05
CA GLN A 209 4.35 -20.68 -12.36
C GLN A 209 2.91 -20.39 -12.83
N LEU A 210 2.21 -19.48 -12.15
CA LEU A 210 0.86 -19.04 -12.50
C LEU A 210 0.80 -18.27 -13.82
N ALA A 211 1.83 -17.50 -14.17
CA ALA A 211 1.90 -16.70 -15.39
C ALA A 211 1.74 -17.55 -16.65
N ASN A 212 2.17 -18.82 -16.62
CA ASN A 212 1.92 -19.78 -17.70
C ASN A 212 0.42 -19.96 -17.99
N THR A 213 -0.44 -19.85 -16.99
CA THR A 213 -1.90 -19.92 -17.17
C THR A 213 -2.47 -18.65 -17.79
N TRP A 214 -1.92 -17.48 -17.46
CA TRP A 214 -2.33 -16.18 -18.02
C TRP A 214 -1.95 -16.09 -19.50
N VAL A 215 -0.76 -16.59 -19.84
CA VAL A 215 -0.29 -16.74 -21.21
C VAL A 215 -1.23 -17.63 -22.02
N LYS A 216 -1.58 -18.81 -21.50
CA LYS A 216 -2.55 -19.71 -22.16
C LYS A 216 -3.92 -19.06 -22.38
N ARG A 217 -4.32 -18.16 -21.48
CA ARG A 217 -5.57 -17.39 -21.58
C ARG A 217 -5.46 -16.11 -22.42
N ARG A 218 -4.26 -15.77 -22.91
CA ARG A 218 -3.97 -14.54 -23.68
C ARG A 218 -4.25 -13.25 -22.90
N GLU A 219 -4.09 -13.30 -21.58
CA GLU A 219 -4.34 -12.17 -20.68
C GLU A 219 -3.06 -11.54 -20.12
N GLY A 220 -1.90 -12.20 -20.31
CA GLY A 220 -0.64 -11.80 -19.68
C GLY A 220 -0.23 -10.35 -19.94
N ASP A 221 -0.28 -9.91 -21.20
CA ASP A 221 0.07 -8.53 -21.58
C ASP A 221 -0.83 -7.52 -20.88
N LEU A 222 -2.15 -7.77 -20.89
CA LEU A 222 -3.12 -6.91 -20.25
C LEU A 222 -2.87 -6.84 -18.74
N VAL A 223 -2.68 -7.99 -18.08
CA VAL A 223 -2.36 -8.06 -16.65
C VAL A 223 -1.14 -7.20 -16.29
N LEU A 224 -0.06 -7.28 -17.08
CA LEU A 224 1.13 -6.47 -16.84
C LEU A 224 0.89 -4.97 -17.06
N GLN A 225 0.11 -4.60 -18.07
CA GLN A 225 -0.20 -3.19 -18.34
C GLN A 225 -1.10 -2.59 -17.25
N ILE A 226 -2.13 -3.32 -16.83
CA ILE A 226 -3.01 -2.89 -15.74
C ILE A 226 -2.22 -2.77 -14.45
N ALA A 227 -1.35 -3.73 -14.12
CA ALA A 227 -0.46 -3.59 -12.96
C ALA A 227 0.34 -2.27 -13.05
N LYS A 228 1.03 -2.01 -14.16
CA LYS A 228 1.92 -0.83 -14.29
C LYS A 228 1.20 0.53 -14.25
N ALA A 229 -0.04 0.62 -14.70
CA ALA A 229 -0.72 1.89 -14.93
C ALA A 229 -2.08 2.05 -14.22
N GLY A 230 -2.64 0.96 -13.70
CA GLY A 230 -4.00 0.91 -13.15
C GLY A 230 -4.10 1.11 -11.65
N PHE A 231 -2.98 1.23 -10.94
CA PHE A 231 -2.95 1.31 -9.48
C PHE A 231 -2.06 2.47 -8.98
N MET A 232 -2.11 2.72 -7.66
CA MET A 232 -1.27 3.74 -7.02
C MET A 232 0.10 3.18 -6.61
N TYR A 233 1.13 4.01 -6.74
CA TYR A 233 2.51 3.68 -6.42
C TYR A 233 3.19 4.87 -5.73
N SER A 234 4.28 4.62 -5.00
CA SER A 234 5.13 5.69 -4.48
C SER A 234 6.22 6.06 -5.52
N ASP A 235 6.30 7.32 -5.94
CA ASP A 235 7.32 7.90 -6.84
C ASP A 235 7.90 6.90 -7.89
N ASP A 236 9.21 6.69 -7.87
CA ASP A 236 10.00 5.94 -8.85
C ASP A 236 9.76 4.42 -8.86
N TRP A 237 8.79 3.91 -8.10
CA TRP A 237 8.55 2.48 -7.94
C TRP A 237 8.42 1.76 -9.28
N ILE A 238 7.53 2.23 -10.16
CA ILE A 238 7.35 1.65 -11.51
C ILE A 238 8.64 1.72 -12.36
N ALA A 239 9.38 2.83 -12.27
CA ALA A 239 10.66 2.98 -12.96
C ALA A 239 11.70 1.97 -12.45
N ARG A 240 11.66 1.63 -11.16
CA ARG A 240 12.55 0.68 -10.48
C ARG A 240 12.01 -0.75 -10.44
N ARG A 241 10.96 -1.08 -11.19
CA ARG A 241 10.35 -2.43 -11.20
C ARG A 241 11.33 -3.58 -11.42
N HIS A 242 12.37 -3.36 -12.22
CA HIS A 242 13.42 -4.35 -12.51
C HIS A 242 14.21 -4.79 -11.27
N SER A 243 14.11 -4.02 -10.19
CA SER A 243 14.70 -4.39 -8.93
C SER A 243 13.87 -5.44 -8.18
N ILE A 244 12.57 -5.57 -8.45
CA ILE A 244 11.72 -6.60 -7.83
C ILE A 244 12.20 -7.98 -8.29
N PRO A 245 12.36 -8.96 -7.38
CA PRO A 245 12.82 -10.31 -7.72
C PRO A 245 12.01 -10.90 -8.87
N SER A 246 12.72 -11.43 -9.87
CA SER A 246 12.13 -12.15 -11.01
C SER A 246 11.10 -11.36 -11.84
N TRP A 247 10.99 -10.04 -11.66
CA TRP A 247 10.05 -9.21 -12.43
C TRP A 247 10.40 -9.19 -13.91
N THR A 248 11.68 -9.04 -14.25
CA THR A 248 12.15 -9.07 -15.64
C THR A 248 11.87 -10.43 -16.30
N GLU A 249 11.96 -11.52 -15.53
CA GLU A 249 11.61 -12.85 -16.03
C GLU A 249 10.11 -12.98 -16.30
N LEU A 250 9.27 -12.42 -15.43
CA LEU A 250 7.82 -12.36 -15.65
C LEU A 250 7.48 -11.57 -16.93
N GLU A 251 8.08 -10.39 -17.11
CA GLU A 251 7.90 -9.59 -18.34
C GLU A 251 8.30 -10.39 -19.59
N ARG A 252 9.42 -11.12 -19.51
CA ARG A 252 9.92 -11.96 -20.61
C ARG A 252 8.98 -13.13 -20.92
N THR A 253 8.54 -13.88 -19.91
CA THR A 253 7.63 -15.03 -20.07
C THR A 253 6.32 -14.62 -20.73
N VAL A 254 5.78 -13.45 -20.36
CA VAL A 254 4.57 -12.92 -20.97
C VAL A 254 4.80 -12.44 -22.41
N SER A 255 5.94 -11.78 -22.68
CA SER A 255 6.26 -11.20 -24.00
C SER A 255 6.67 -12.23 -25.06
N GLU A 256 7.43 -13.27 -24.68
CA GLU A 256 7.87 -14.31 -25.61
C GLU A 256 6.67 -15.08 -26.18
N ALA A 257 5.68 -15.35 -25.35
CA ALA A 257 4.48 -16.06 -25.77
C ALA A 257 3.59 -15.26 -26.73
N THR A 258 3.54 -13.93 -26.59
CA THR A 258 2.83 -13.07 -27.54
C THR A 258 3.57 -12.90 -28.88
N SER A 259 4.89 -13.11 -28.90
CA SER A 259 5.68 -13.12 -30.14
C SER A 259 5.56 -14.43 -30.94
N SER A 260 5.56 -15.59 -30.28
CA SER A 260 5.38 -16.90 -30.94
C SER A 260 4.00 -17.06 -31.58
N ASP A 261 2.97 -16.44 -30.99
CA ASP A 261 1.61 -16.48 -31.53
C ASP A 261 1.46 -15.64 -32.81
N LYS A 262 2.18 -14.52 -32.94
CA LYS A 262 2.18 -13.69 -34.15
C LYS A 262 2.82 -14.41 -35.35
N GLU A 263 3.95 -15.08 -35.13
CA GLU A 263 4.60 -15.89 -36.18
C GLU A 263 3.76 -17.11 -36.62
N SER A 264 2.86 -17.57 -35.76
CA SER A 264 1.96 -18.69 -36.03
C SER A 264 0.68 -18.27 -36.78
N GLN A 265 0.26 -17.02 -36.66
CA GLN A 265 -0.90 -16.45 -37.39
C GLN A 265 -0.52 -15.90 -38.77
N ASP A 266 0.76 -15.58 -38.98
CA ASP A 266 1.30 -15.09 -40.26
C ASP A 266 1.81 -16.24 -41.18
N ARG A 267 1.55 -17.51 -40.83
CA ARG A 267 1.83 -18.71 -41.64
C ARG A 267 0.54 -19.44 -42.00
#